data_AF-A0A418AP61-F1
#
_entry.id   AF-A0A418AP61-F1
#
_cell.length_a   1.000
_cell.length_b   1.000
_cell.length_c   1.000
_cell.angle_alpha   90.00
_cell.angle_beta   90.00
_cell.angle_gamma   90.00
#
_symmetry.space_group_name_H-M   'P 1'
#
loop_
_entity.id
_entity.type
_entity.pdbx_description
1 polymer ?
#
loop_
_entity_poly.entity_id
_entity_poly.type
_entity_poly.pdbx_seq_one_letter_code
_entity_poly.pdbx_strand_id
1 'polypeptide(L)'
;MLPHHRGGRGKAGSRIPTATYIKYGGIGIFTLLCIKFLFFVDPLSTEDLLSFETKTMYQFTTKYGTSRNFTVELFPKHAPLTVEHFEQLIASGFYKENTGFYRAEPGFVVQGGGFVHDKLSPLGNIPVEYSLPSEERMVVLARNKDAMSGNTEFSIMLTDNSAINSPQGTSPGFTAFGRIYSGYPSVVAMANDMAPGYLAKRNKDQKVSKLAPTTTELRAISDAIYDAMATPFSVVMFSKTTCPYCKQAKLTLKDIGAEVHVVELDLLPPAVASQYQDVLHAYTGRRTVPNILINSKSIGGGDDIEDLNNAGKLVPLVQASGALAKQGVILESLRKHPLVVFTKSYDPYSQEVQEVLKLVGAVPHAIEIDTHPNGDAILHYLIKMTGRKTTPNVFVGGKTIGGCDDTKQLHATGELTLLLQQAGALK
;
A
#
# COMPACT_ATOMS: atom_id res chain seq x y z
N MET A 1 -84.23 -10.95 29.29
CA MET A 1 -84.88 -12.26 29.13
C MET A 1 -85.38 -12.37 27.69
N LEU A 2 -85.04 -13.49 27.03
CA LEU A 2 -85.47 -13.96 25.69
C LEU A 2 -84.82 -13.30 24.44
N PRO A 3 -84.68 -14.01 23.29
CA PRO A 3 -84.05 -15.34 23.13
C PRO A 3 -83.24 -15.55 21.80
N HIS A 4 -82.37 -16.58 21.85
CA HIS A 4 -81.97 -17.57 20.82
C HIS A 4 -81.61 -17.26 19.34
N HIS A 5 -80.38 -17.70 19.01
CA HIS A 5 -79.89 -18.50 17.87
C HIS A 5 -80.04 -18.04 16.39
N ARG A 6 -78.87 -17.93 15.72
CA ARG A 6 -78.49 -18.58 14.43
C ARG A 6 -76.94 -18.59 14.36
N GLY A 7 -76.28 -19.76 14.28
CA GLY A 7 -75.79 -20.43 13.06
C GLY A 7 -74.38 -19.90 12.68
N GLY A 8 -73.32 -20.64 12.35
CA GLY A 8 -73.00 -22.06 12.21
C GLY A 8 -71.54 -22.18 11.71
N ARG A 9 -70.78 -23.12 12.29
CA ARG A 9 -69.54 -23.82 11.86
C ARG A 9 -68.49 -23.14 10.96
N GLY A 10 -67.25 -23.15 11.48
CA GLY A 10 -66.01 -23.27 10.70
C GLY A 10 -64.82 -23.63 11.61
N LYS A 11 -64.35 -24.88 11.55
CA LYS A 11 -63.15 -25.39 12.25
C LYS A 11 -61.88 -24.81 11.63
N ALA A 12 -60.88 -24.47 12.44
CA ALA A 12 -59.50 -24.96 12.29
C ALA A 12 -58.63 -24.40 13.42
N GLY A 13 -58.10 -25.29 14.26
CA GLY A 13 -56.96 -24.96 15.11
C GLY A 13 -55.67 -24.99 14.30
N SER A 14 -54.71 -24.13 14.65
CA SER A 14 -53.30 -24.44 14.44
C SER A 14 -52.48 -23.85 15.57
N ARG A 15 -51.70 -24.73 16.21
CA ARG A 15 -50.70 -24.41 17.22
C ARG A 15 -49.55 -23.69 16.51
N ILE A 16 -49.10 -22.55 17.04
CA ILE A 16 -47.88 -21.88 16.59
C ILE A 16 -46.69 -22.67 17.18
N PRO A 17 -45.75 -23.18 16.37
CA PRO A 17 -44.61 -23.94 16.87
C PRO A 17 -43.52 -23.02 17.42
N THR A 18 -43.05 -23.34 18.63
CA THR A 18 -41.93 -22.75 19.39
C THR A 18 -40.55 -23.07 18.78
N ALA A 19 -40.40 -22.98 17.46
CA ALA A 19 -39.14 -23.31 16.77
C ALA A 19 -38.49 -22.12 16.02
N THR A 20 -39.04 -20.91 16.15
CA THR A 20 -38.61 -19.77 15.32
C THR A 20 -37.69 -18.77 16.03
N TYR A 21 -37.54 -18.84 17.36
CA TYR A 21 -36.73 -17.85 18.10
C TYR A 21 -35.24 -18.18 18.26
N ILE A 22 -34.80 -19.42 17.99
CA ILE A 22 -33.39 -19.80 18.13
C ILE A 22 -32.58 -19.48 16.85
N LYS A 23 -33.23 -19.33 15.68
CA LYS A 23 -32.54 -19.04 14.42
C LYS A 23 -32.11 -17.57 14.25
N TYR A 24 -32.70 -16.64 14.99
CA TYR A 24 -32.36 -15.21 14.89
C TYR A 24 -31.34 -14.73 15.93
N GLY A 25 -31.14 -15.47 17.03
CA GLY A 25 -30.14 -15.13 18.05
C GLY A 25 -28.70 -15.40 17.61
N GLY A 26 -28.46 -16.51 16.89
CA GLY A 26 -27.12 -16.86 16.38
C GLY A 26 -26.63 -15.98 15.23
N ILE A 27 -27.55 -15.51 14.39
CA ILE A 27 -27.23 -14.61 13.27
C ILE A 27 -26.83 -13.23 13.81
N GLY A 28 -27.53 -12.72 14.84
CA GLY A 28 -27.22 -11.41 15.44
C GLY A 28 -25.86 -11.32 16.14
N ILE A 29 -25.40 -12.42 16.76
CA ILE A 29 -24.08 -12.48 17.41
C ILE A 29 -22.96 -12.58 16.35
N PHE A 30 -23.20 -13.31 15.25
CA PHE A 30 -22.25 -13.43 14.14
C PHE A 30 -22.10 -12.10 13.38
N THR A 31 -23.19 -11.35 13.15
CA THR A 31 -23.11 -9.99 12.57
C THR A 31 -22.43 -8.99 13.51
N LEU A 32 -22.68 -9.04 14.83
CA LEU A 32 -21.99 -8.16 15.79
C LEU A 32 -20.48 -8.47 15.91
N LEU A 33 -20.08 -9.75 15.81
CA LEU A 33 -18.67 -10.15 15.77
C LEU A 33 -17.98 -9.75 14.46
N CYS A 34 -18.65 -9.86 13.31
CA CYS A 34 -18.15 -9.34 12.03
C CYS A 34 -18.02 -7.81 12.02
N ILE A 35 -18.94 -7.09 12.68
CA ILE A 35 -18.85 -5.63 12.84
C ILE A 35 -17.66 -5.26 13.74
N LYS A 36 -17.38 -6.02 14.81
CA LYS A 36 -16.20 -5.77 15.66
C LYS A 36 -14.87 -6.12 14.96
N PHE A 37 -14.86 -7.09 14.05
CA PHE A 37 -13.67 -7.50 13.28
C PHE A 37 -13.32 -6.54 12.13
N LEU A 38 -14.26 -5.67 11.73
CA LEU A 38 -14.05 -4.63 10.72
C LEU A 38 -13.37 -3.36 11.24
N PHE A 39 -13.14 -3.22 12.55
CA PHE A 39 -12.56 -2.00 13.16
C PHE A 39 -11.14 -2.17 13.74
N PHE A 40 -10.43 -3.25 13.40
CA PHE A 40 -8.98 -3.39 13.71
C PHE A 40 -8.06 -3.03 12.53
N VAL A 41 -8.64 -2.48 11.47
CA VAL A 41 -7.93 -1.59 10.56
C VAL A 41 -8.34 -0.20 11.04
N ASP A 42 -7.38 0.70 11.29
CA ASP A 42 -7.73 2.10 11.56
C ASP A 42 -8.78 2.51 10.52
N PRO A 43 -9.98 2.95 10.95
CA PRO A 43 -11.01 3.31 10.00
C PRO A 43 -10.43 4.43 9.15
N LEU A 44 -10.14 4.12 7.88
CA LEU A 44 -9.84 5.11 6.84
C LEU A 44 -10.80 6.27 7.07
N SER A 45 -10.25 7.42 7.42
CA SER A 45 -11.07 8.54 7.85
C SER A 45 -12.03 8.87 6.71
N THR A 46 -13.24 9.33 7.02
CA THR A 46 -14.17 9.80 5.98
C THR A 46 -13.55 10.92 5.13
N GLU A 47 -12.47 11.56 5.59
CA GLU A 47 -11.68 12.55 4.85
C GLU A 47 -10.73 11.94 3.80
N ASP A 48 -10.29 10.69 3.99
CA ASP A 48 -9.56 9.91 2.98
C ASP A 48 -10.51 9.43 1.86
N LEU A 49 -11.82 9.44 2.13
CA LEU A 49 -12.90 9.09 1.20
C LEU A 49 -13.54 10.31 0.51
N LEU A 50 -13.19 11.56 0.88
CA LEU A 50 -13.71 12.78 0.23
C LEU A 50 -13.13 12.95 -1.19
N SER A 51 -14.00 13.31 -2.15
CA SER A 51 -13.62 13.56 -3.54
C SER A 51 -12.65 14.75 -3.66
N PHE A 52 -11.71 14.64 -4.61
CA PHE A 52 -10.63 15.60 -4.85
C PHE A 52 -11.09 17.03 -5.16
N GLU A 53 -12.30 17.20 -5.69
CA GLU A 53 -12.89 18.52 -6.01
C GLU A 53 -13.04 19.42 -4.78
N THR A 54 -12.99 18.84 -3.57
CA THR A 54 -13.13 19.57 -2.30
C THR A 54 -11.79 19.91 -1.64
N LYS A 55 -10.66 19.55 -2.25
CA LYS A 55 -9.31 19.65 -1.65
C LYS A 55 -8.47 20.76 -2.30
N THR A 56 -7.89 21.61 -1.47
CA THR A 56 -7.03 22.73 -1.89
C THR A 56 -5.60 22.25 -2.16
N MET A 57 -5.03 22.52 -3.34
CA MET A 57 -3.65 22.12 -3.67
C MET A 57 -2.87 23.13 -4.49
N TYR A 58 -1.55 23.07 -4.34
CA TYR A 58 -0.60 23.96 -5.01
C TYR A 58 0.63 23.20 -5.51
N GLN A 59 1.06 23.50 -6.73
CA GLN A 59 2.32 22.98 -7.28
C GLN A 59 3.45 23.97 -7.12
N PHE A 60 4.56 23.44 -6.66
CA PHE A 60 5.84 24.12 -6.54
C PHE A 60 6.79 23.58 -7.60
N THR A 61 7.31 24.49 -8.42
CA THR A 61 8.44 24.23 -9.32
C THR A 61 9.70 24.82 -8.70
N THR A 62 10.73 23.99 -8.52
CA THR A 62 12.03 24.37 -7.95
C THR A 62 13.17 24.09 -8.93
N LYS A 63 14.37 24.60 -8.63
CA LYS A 63 15.59 24.29 -9.40
C LYS A 63 16.27 22.99 -8.99
N TYR A 64 15.82 22.38 -7.89
CA TYR A 64 16.47 21.23 -7.25
C TYR A 64 15.56 20.00 -7.32
N GLY A 65 16.14 18.81 -7.19
CA GLY A 65 15.40 17.57 -7.33
C GLY A 65 15.18 17.14 -8.78
N THR A 66 14.97 15.84 -8.95
CA THR A 66 14.98 15.14 -10.24
C THR A 66 13.85 15.56 -11.19
N SER A 67 12.62 15.74 -10.70
CA SER A 67 11.48 16.19 -11.52
C SER A 67 11.22 17.69 -11.46
N ARG A 68 11.95 18.43 -10.62
CA ARG A 68 11.79 19.88 -10.36
C ARG A 68 10.40 20.32 -9.88
N ASN A 69 9.44 19.42 -9.69
CA ASN A 69 8.06 19.73 -9.34
C ASN A 69 7.57 18.85 -8.19
N PHE A 70 6.82 19.45 -7.26
CA PHE A 70 6.03 18.72 -6.25
C PHE A 70 4.71 19.44 -5.96
N THR A 71 3.72 18.71 -5.47
CA THR A 71 2.37 19.23 -5.17
C THR A 71 2.06 19.09 -3.70
N VAL A 72 1.54 20.15 -3.09
CA VAL A 72 1.09 20.21 -1.69
C VAL A 72 -0.43 20.19 -1.65
N GLU A 73 -1.01 19.31 -0.83
CA GLU A 73 -2.42 19.31 -0.41
C GLU A 73 -2.53 20.05 0.92
N LEU A 74 -3.50 20.98 1.04
CA LEU A 74 -3.74 21.76 2.26
C LEU A 74 -4.94 21.23 3.03
N PHE A 75 -4.95 21.46 4.35
CA PHE A 75 -5.94 20.95 5.29
C PHE A 75 -6.74 22.08 5.99
N PRO A 76 -7.63 22.79 5.27
CA PRO A 76 -8.34 23.96 5.80
C PRO A 76 -9.25 23.66 7.00
N LYS A 77 -9.68 22.41 7.21
CA LYS A 77 -10.45 22.02 8.39
C LYS A 77 -9.60 21.87 9.65
N HIS A 78 -8.33 21.50 9.48
CA HIS A 78 -7.39 21.22 10.57
C HIS A 78 -6.57 22.45 10.94
N ALA A 79 -6.28 23.32 9.97
CA ALA A 79 -5.53 24.55 10.16
C ALA A 79 -6.11 25.71 9.32
N PRO A 80 -7.35 26.15 9.59
CA PRO A 80 -8.05 27.14 8.77
C PRO A 80 -7.30 28.46 8.63
N LEU A 81 -6.77 29.02 9.72
CA LEU A 81 -6.05 30.30 9.70
C LEU A 81 -4.73 30.17 8.93
N THR A 82 -4.03 29.06 9.11
CA THR A 82 -2.76 28.77 8.44
C THR A 82 -2.94 28.54 6.96
N VAL A 83 -3.97 27.78 6.57
CA VAL A 83 -4.28 27.55 5.15
C VAL A 83 -4.68 28.85 4.48
N GLU A 84 -5.58 29.63 5.07
CA GLU A 84 -5.98 30.93 4.52
C GLU A 84 -4.79 31.87 4.34
N HIS A 85 -3.92 31.97 5.36
CA HIS A 85 -2.70 32.78 5.32
C HIS A 85 -1.75 32.32 4.20
N PHE A 86 -1.53 31.00 4.09
CA PHE A 86 -0.68 30.42 3.06
C PHE A 86 -1.22 30.67 1.65
N GLU A 87 -2.54 30.57 1.44
CA GLU A 87 -3.20 30.87 0.17
C GLU A 87 -3.07 32.35 -0.20
N GLN A 88 -3.22 33.27 0.76
CA GLN A 88 -3.02 34.70 0.55
C GLN A 88 -1.57 35.03 0.15
N LEU A 89 -0.58 34.37 0.76
CA LEU A 89 0.82 34.49 0.37
C LEU A 89 1.06 33.98 -1.06
N ILE A 90 0.45 32.86 -1.46
CA ILE A 90 0.54 32.38 -2.84
C ILE A 90 -0.13 33.36 -3.81
N ALA A 91 -1.34 33.84 -3.49
CA ALA A 91 -2.10 34.75 -4.32
C ALA A 91 -1.38 36.09 -4.54
N SER A 92 -0.67 36.59 -3.52
CA SER A 92 0.17 37.79 -3.63
C SER A 92 1.45 37.58 -4.45
N GLY A 93 1.76 36.35 -4.87
CA GLY A 93 2.99 36.01 -5.56
C GLY A 93 4.22 35.92 -4.65
N PHE A 94 4.04 35.97 -3.32
CA PHE A 94 5.14 35.98 -2.35
C PHE A 94 6.12 34.83 -2.57
N TYR A 95 5.60 33.61 -2.68
CA TYR A 95 6.42 32.41 -2.87
C TYR A 95 7.06 32.26 -4.26
N LYS A 96 6.60 33.06 -5.23
CA LYS A 96 7.16 33.09 -6.59
C LYS A 96 8.35 34.05 -6.67
N GLU A 97 8.26 35.20 -5.99
CA GLU A 97 9.19 36.31 -6.22
C GLU A 97 10.19 36.52 -5.07
N ASN A 98 9.84 36.12 -3.85
CA ASN A 98 10.54 36.58 -2.64
C ASN A 98 11.04 35.43 -1.74
N THR A 99 10.89 34.17 -2.14
CA THR A 99 11.25 33.02 -1.29
C THR A 99 12.10 31.97 -2.00
N GLY A 100 12.78 31.16 -1.20
CA GLY A 100 13.42 29.92 -1.63
C GLY A 100 13.41 28.86 -0.54
N PHE A 101 13.80 27.63 -0.90
CA PHE A 101 14.27 26.63 0.07
C PHE A 101 15.69 26.99 0.50
N TYR A 102 15.89 27.14 1.81
CA TYR A 102 17.15 27.65 2.37
C TYR A 102 17.80 26.69 3.36
N ARG A 103 17.04 25.70 3.87
CA ARG A 103 17.53 24.68 4.80
C ARG A 103 17.04 23.32 4.33
N ALA A 104 17.96 22.37 4.29
CA ALA A 104 17.72 20.99 3.95
C ALA A 104 18.56 20.12 4.87
N GLU A 105 17.92 19.22 5.61
CA GLU A 105 18.57 18.28 6.50
C GLU A 105 18.07 16.88 6.14
N PRO A 106 18.85 16.09 5.36
CA PRO A 106 18.50 14.71 5.02
C PRO A 106 18.10 13.91 6.25
N GLY A 107 16.97 13.21 6.17
CA GLY A 107 16.43 12.43 7.30
C GLY A 107 15.72 13.27 8.36
N PHE A 108 15.55 14.59 8.17
CA PHE A 108 14.80 15.44 9.08
C PHE A 108 13.75 16.30 8.34
N VAL A 109 14.16 17.39 7.69
CA VAL A 109 13.24 18.35 7.05
C VAL A 109 13.85 19.06 5.84
N VAL A 110 13.00 19.53 4.93
CA VAL A 110 13.33 20.61 3.99
C VAL A 110 12.50 21.83 4.35
N GLN A 111 13.15 22.96 4.61
CA GLN A 111 12.52 24.20 5.04
C GLN A 111 12.72 25.32 4.03
N GLY A 112 11.63 26.04 3.75
CA GLY A 112 11.54 27.10 2.76
C GLY A 112 10.51 28.15 3.13
N GLY A 113 10.08 28.93 2.14
CA GLY A 113 9.18 30.07 2.37
C GLY A 113 9.87 31.27 3.03
N GLY A 114 11.21 31.30 3.02
CA GLY A 114 12.04 32.32 3.65
C GLY A 114 13.20 32.85 2.78
N PHE A 115 14.00 33.69 3.43
CA PHE A 115 14.79 34.85 2.95
C PHE A 115 15.40 34.88 1.53
N VAL A 116 14.81 35.70 0.66
CA VAL A 116 15.58 36.75 -0.04
C VAL A 116 15.67 37.94 0.95
N HIS A 117 16.86 38.46 1.27
CA HIS A 117 17.04 39.55 2.27
C HIS A 117 16.08 40.73 2.02
N ASP A 118 15.64 41.38 3.12
CA ASP A 118 14.91 42.66 3.19
C ASP A 118 13.41 42.67 2.81
N LYS A 119 12.81 41.51 2.51
CA LYS A 119 11.37 41.43 2.20
C LYS A 119 10.57 40.98 3.43
N LEU A 120 9.81 41.91 3.99
CA LEU A 120 8.81 41.60 5.01
C LEU A 120 7.63 40.85 4.38
N SER A 121 7.02 39.96 5.17
CA SER A 121 5.75 39.33 4.80
C SER A 121 4.72 40.42 4.51
N PRO A 122 3.93 40.29 3.42
CA PRO A 122 2.81 41.20 3.18
C PRO A 122 1.66 40.99 4.18
N LEU A 123 1.73 39.94 5.00
CA LEU A 123 0.74 39.56 6.01
C LEU A 123 1.36 39.57 7.42
N GLY A 124 0.50 39.68 8.43
CA GLY A 124 0.89 39.56 9.84
C GLY A 124 1.20 38.11 10.25
N ASN A 125 1.59 37.92 11.50
CA ASN A 125 1.80 36.59 12.07
C ASN A 125 0.47 35.93 12.47
N ILE A 126 0.47 34.60 12.54
CA ILE A 126 -0.66 33.76 12.91
C ILE A 126 -0.34 32.84 14.11
N PRO A 127 -1.37 32.44 14.90
CA PRO A 127 -1.22 31.49 15.99
C PRO A 127 -0.91 30.07 15.52
N VAL A 128 -0.47 29.22 16.45
CA VAL A 128 -0.43 27.76 16.26
C VAL A 128 -1.86 27.18 16.27
N GLU A 129 -2.14 26.28 15.33
CA GLU A 129 -3.39 25.51 15.18
C GLU A 129 -3.07 24.01 15.25
N TYR A 130 -2.50 23.54 16.36
CA TYR A 130 -2.10 22.14 16.47
C TYR A 130 -3.33 21.20 16.47
N SER A 131 -3.45 20.39 15.43
CA SER A 131 -4.57 19.45 15.25
C SER A 131 -4.14 18.10 14.67
N LEU A 132 -2.99 18.04 13.98
CA LEU A 132 -2.48 16.85 13.31
C LEU A 132 -1.01 16.57 13.66
N PRO A 133 -0.60 15.28 13.67
CA PRO A 133 0.79 14.89 13.86
C PRO A 133 1.68 15.34 12.68
N SER A 134 2.98 15.48 12.93
CA SER A 134 3.98 15.87 11.92
C SER A 134 4.70 14.65 11.35
N GLU A 135 3.94 13.72 10.79
CA GLU A 135 4.44 12.50 10.17
C GLU A 135 5.28 12.80 8.91
N GLU A 136 5.93 11.77 8.36
CA GLU A 136 6.64 11.87 7.08
C GLU A 136 5.72 12.51 6.01
N ARG A 137 6.25 13.42 5.18
CA ARG A 137 5.54 14.13 4.09
C ARG A 137 4.63 15.26 4.53
N MET A 138 4.39 15.46 5.82
CA MET A 138 3.58 16.57 6.30
C MET A 138 4.26 17.91 6.05
N VAL A 139 3.46 18.93 5.74
CA VAL A 139 3.88 20.32 5.62
C VAL A 139 3.45 21.06 6.88
N VAL A 140 4.44 21.66 7.54
CA VAL A 140 4.31 22.22 8.87
C VAL A 140 4.74 23.68 8.85
N LEU A 141 3.94 24.55 9.47
CA LEU A 141 4.25 25.98 9.57
C LEU A 141 5.44 26.17 10.53
N ALA A 142 6.49 26.83 10.06
CA ALA A 142 7.64 27.15 10.90
C ALA A 142 7.34 28.37 11.79
N ARG A 143 7.90 28.36 13.00
CA ARG A 143 7.75 29.41 14.00
C ARG A 143 8.96 29.50 14.91
N ASN A 144 9.07 30.60 15.66
CA ASN A 144 9.99 30.68 16.79
C ASN A 144 9.29 30.18 18.08
N LYS A 145 9.85 30.47 19.27
CA LYS A 145 9.29 30.02 20.56
C LYS A 145 7.90 30.57 20.86
N ASP A 146 7.55 31.73 20.31
CA ASP A 146 6.25 32.38 20.48
C ASP A 146 5.17 31.65 19.66
N ALA A 147 4.03 31.35 20.29
CA ALA A 147 2.88 30.74 19.65
C ALA A 147 2.26 31.61 18.54
N MET A 148 2.47 32.93 18.59
CA MET A 148 1.98 33.91 17.62
C MET A 148 3.04 34.33 16.58
N SER A 149 4.01 33.47 16.30
CA SER A 149 5.13 33.78 15.40
C SER A 149 5.11 33.06 14.06
N GLY A 150 4.07 32.26 13.78
CA GLY A 150 3.89 31.65 12.46
C GLY A 150 3.73 32.74 11.40
N ASN A 151 4.46 32.64 10.29
CA ASN A 151 4.39 33.63 9.22
C ASN A 151 4.55 32.97 7.84
N THR A 152 5.64 33.21 7.11
CA THR A 152 5.79 32.73 5.72
C THR A 152 6.53 31.41 5.57
N GLU A 153 7.22 30.98 6.61
CA GLU A 153 8.15 29.85 6.51
C GLU A 153 7.42 28.53 6.80
N PHE A 154 7.78 27.49 6.04
CA PHE A 154 7.21 26.15 6.21
C PHE A 154 8.30 25.08 6.04
N SER A 155 8.07 23.94 6.67
CA SER A 155 8.94 22.77 6.61
C SER A 155 8.19 21.57 6.08
N ILE A 156 8.82 20.79 5.22
CA ILE A 156 8.34 19.51 4.72
C ILE A 156 9.08 18.42 5.49
N MET A 157 8.34 17.52 6.14
CA MET A 157 8.89 16.44 6.95
C MET A 157 9.48 15.33 6.07
N LEU A 158 10.75 14.96 6.32
CA LEU A 158 11.43 13.84 5.64
C LEU A 158 11.42 12.54 6.45
N THR A 159 10.95 12.61 7.70
CA THR A 159 10.74 11.51 8.63
C THR A 159 9.58 11.87 9.55
N ASP A 160 9.09 10.93 10.35
CA ASP A 160 8.12 11.22 11.41
C ASP A 160 8.76 12.07 12.53
N ASN A 161 8.26 13.30 12.69
CA ASN A 161 8.67 14.25 13.73
C ASN A 161 7.54 14.55 14.73
N SER A 162 6.49 13.71 14.77
CA SER A 162 5.27 13.96 15.55
C SER A 162 5.55 14.11 17.03
N ALA A 163 6.45 13.28 17.59
CA ALA A 163 6.84 13.40 18.98
C ALA A 163 7.44 14.78 19.27
N ILE A 164 8.43 15.23 18.48
CA ILE A 164 9.16 16.49 18.70
C ILE A 164 8.28 17.72 18.44
N ASN A 165 7.38 17.63 17.46
CA ASN A 165 6.51 18.74 17.07
C ASN A 165 5.21 18.84 17.88
N SER A 166 4.92 17.85 18.72
CA SER A 166 3.77 17.89 19.62
C SER A 166 3.91 18.97 20.69
N PRO A 167 2.81 19.50 21.24
CA PRO A 167 2.85 20.39 22.39
C PRO A 167 3.52 19.69 23.58
N GLN A 168 4.57 20.32 24.13
CA GLN A 168 5.33 19.78 25.26
C GLN A 168 5.77 20.90 26.20
N GLY A 169 5.42 20.80 27.48
CA GLY A 169 5.72 21.82 28.47
C GLY A 169 5.17 23.19 28.07
N THR A 170 6.06 24.16 27.85
CA THR A 170 5.70 25.51 27.37
C THR A 170 5.72 25.65 25.84
N SER A 171 6.07 24.60 25.10
CA SER A 171 6.06 24.62 23.63
C SER A 171 4.63 24.36 23.12
N PRO A 172 4.06 25.26 22.30
CA PRO A 172 2.70 25.09 21.76
C PRO A 172 2.60 24.05 20.63
N GLY A 173 3.69 23.38 20.26
CA GLY A 173 3.74 22.47 19.10
C GLY A 173 3.76 23.20 17.76
N PHE A 174 3.74 22.48 16.63
CA PHE A 174 3.77 23.06 15.30
C PHE A 174 2.53 22.73 14.48
N THR A 175 2.01 23.70 13.74
CA THR A 175 0.81 23.52 12.92
C THR A 175 1.13 22.71 11.67
N ALA A 176 0.69 21.45 11.61
CA ALA A 176 0.62 20.71 10.36
C ALA A 176 -0.61 21.16 9.56
N PHE A 177 -0.39 21.74 8.38
CA PHE A 177 -1.45 22.39 7.59
C PHE A 177 -1.60 21.80 6.18
N GLY A 178 -0.79 20.81 5.83
CA GLY A 178 -0.85 20.13 4.55
C GLY A 178 0.06 18.91 4.49
N ARG A 179 0.15 18.29 3.31
CA ARG A 179 1.09 17.19 3.00
C ARG A 179 1.57 17.26 1.55
N ILE A 180 2.72 16.63 1.27
CA ILE A 180 3.18 16.40 -0.09
C ILE A 180 2.31 15.32 -0.72
N TYR A 181 1.47 15.73 -1.66
CA TYR A 181 0.60 14.85 -2.41
C TYR A 181 1.35 14.11 -3.52
N SER A 182 2.22 14.82 -4.26
CA SER A 182 3.04 14.22 -5.32
C SER A 182 4.40 14.91 -5.44
N GLY A 183 5.39 14.22 -6.04
CA GLY A 183 6.75 14.74 -6.17
C GLY A 183 7.59 14.65 -4.89
N TYR A 184 7.19 13.84 -3.91
CA TYR A 184 7.98 13.62 -2.68
C TYR A 184 9.41 13.12 -2.93
N PRO A 185 9.67 12.19 -3.88
CA PRO A 185 11.06 11.83 -4.22
C PRO A 185 11.90 13.03 -4.68
N SER A 186 11.29 14.02 -5.35
CA SER A 186 11.98 15.26 -5.73
C SER A 186 12.27 16.15 -4.53
N VAL A 187 11.43 16.12 -3.49
CA VAL A 187 11.70 16.78 -2.20
C VAL A 187 12.85 16.10 -1.46
N VAL A 188 12.87 14.76 -1.42
CA VAL A 188 13.96 13.98 -0.84
C VAL A 188 15.27 14.21 -1.60
N ALA A 189 15.23 14.18 -2.94
CA ALA A 189 16.39 14.49 -3.77
C ALA A 189 16.88 15.92 -3.54
N MET A 190 15.97 16.90 -3.45
CA MET A 190 16.31 18.28 -3.10
C MET A 190 17.04 18.36 -1.74
N ALA A 191 16.65 17.55 -0.75
CA ALA A 191 17.34 17.51 0.54
C ALA A 191 18.79 17.03 0.44
N ASN A 192 19.05 16.05 -0.44
CA ASN A 192 20.37 15.48 -0.67
C ASN A 192 21.25 16.35 -1.58
N ASP A 193 20.65 17.03 -2.56
CA ASP A 193 21.34 17.87 -3.54
C ASP A 193 21.75 19.23 -2.96
N MET A 194 21.07 19.70 -1.92
CA MET A 194 21.38 20.97 -1.26
C MET A 194 22.59 20.80 -0.32
N ALA A 195 23.73 21.39 -0.69
CA ALA A 195 24.92 21.42 0.17
C ALA A 195 24.63 22.13 1.52
N PRO A 196 25.27 21.73 2.64
CA PRO A 196 25.10 22.40 3.92
C PRO A 196 25.53 23.87 3.85
N GLY A 197 24.59 24.80 4.07
CA GLY A 197 24.85 26.25 4.09
C GLY A 197 23.74 27.11 3.49
N TYR A 198 23.78 28.42 3.77
CA TYR A 198 22.76 29.40 3.42
C TYR A 198 22.69 29.64 1.88
N LEU A 199 21.89 28.83 1.17
CA LEU A 199 21.70 28.87 -0.30
C LEU A 199 20.81 30.02 -0.80
N ALA A 200 20.08 30.69 0.09
CA ALA A 200 19.02 31.64 -0.28
C ALA A 200 19.51 32.84 -1.13
N LYS A 201 20.80 33.19 -1.06
CA LYS A 201 21.38 34.32 -1.80
C LYS A 201 21.46 34.12 -3.33
N ARG A 202 21.33 32.89 -3.86
CA ARG A 202 21.57 32.59 -5.29
C ARG A 202 20.39 31.98 -6.06
N ASN A 203 19.25 31.74 -5.43
CA ASN A 203 18.18 30.95 -6.05
C ASN A 203 16.88 31.72 -6.27
N LYS A 204 16.83 32.50 -7.37
CA LYS A 204 15.74 33.43 -7.69
C LYS A 204 14.61 32.88 -8.60
N ASP A 205 14.63 31.59 -8.98
CA ASP A 205 13.67 31.07 -9.98
C ASP A 205 12.78 29.93 -9.43
N GLN A 206 12.06 30.20 -8.33
CA GLN A 206 10.90 29.38 -7.98
C GLN A 206 9.68 29.83 -8.78
N LYS A 207 8.92 28.89 -9.33
CA LYS A 207 7.61 29.17 -9.93
C LYS A 207 6.56 28.44 -9.12
N VAL A 208 5.60 29.20 -8.60
CA VAL A 208 4.42 28.66 -7.92
C VAL A 208 3.22 28.94 -8.81
N SER A 209 2.49 27.90 -9.17
CA SER A 209 1.26 28.01 -9.95
C SER A 209 0.16 27.22 -9.27
N LYS A 210 -1.01 27.85 -9.10
CA LYS A 210 -2.23 27.14 -8.73
C LYS A 210 -2.51 26.11 -9.81
N LEU A 211 -2.46 24.82 -9.47
CA LEU A 211 -2.89 23.79 -10.39
C LEU A 211 -4.41 23.86 -10.46
N ALA A 212 -4.95 24.01 -11.68
CA ALA A 212 -6.34 23.68 -11.93
C ALA A 212 -6.56 22.19 -11.58
N PRO A 213 -7.74 21.80 -11.07
CA PRO A 213 -8.01 20.46 -10.58
C PRO A 213 -7.74 19.42 -11.69
N THR A 214 -6.77 18.54 -11.44
CA THR A 214 -6.49 17.39 -12.28
C THR A 214 -7.62 16.37 -12.14
N THR A 215 -8.15 15.90 -13.28
CA THR A 215 -9.29 15.00 -13.39
C THR A 215 -9.14 13.71 -12.57
N THR A 216 -10.25 13.10 -12.16
CA THR A 216 -10.33 11.80 -11.45
C THR A 216 -9.41 10.72 -12.02
N GLU A 217 -9.18 10.76 -13.32
CA GLU A 217 -8.28 9.87 -14.04
C GLU A 217 -6.83 9.97 -13.53
N LEU A 218 -6.32 11.18 -13.29
CA LEU A 218 -4.94 11.46 -12.86
C LEU A 218 -4.59 10.90 -11.48
N ARG A 219 -5.58 10.82 -10.60
CA ARG A 219 -5.45 10.18 -9.28
C ARG A 219 -5.43 8.66 -9.38
N ALA A 220 -6.39 8.07 -10.10
CA ALA A 220 -6.46 6.62 -10.28
C ALA A 220 -5.16 6.06 -10.90
N ILE A 221 -4.47 6.86 -11.72
CA ILE A 221 -3.21 6.52 -12.36
C ILE A 221 -2.05 6.47 -11.38
N SER A 222 -1.91 7.49 -10.54
CA SER A 222 -0.85 7.51 -9.52
C SER A 222 -1.03 6.34 -8.55
N ASP A 223 -2.26 6.14 -8.06
CA ASP A 223 -2.58 5.06 -7.12
C ASP A 223 -2.37 3.69 -7.78
N ALA A 224 -2.80 3.49 -9.02
CA ALA A 224 -2.55 2.25 -9.75
C ALA A 224 -1.06 1.96 -9.99
N ILE A 225 -0.21 2.98 -10.17
CA ILE A 225 1.25 2.80 -10.26
C ILE A 225 1.81 2.35 -8.92
N TYR A 226 1.42 3.01 -7.83
CA TYR A 226 1.88 2.65 -6.49
C TYR A 226 1.38 1.26 -6.08
N ASP A 227 0.12 0.94 -6.34
CA ASP A 227 -0.47 -0.38 -6.06
C ASP A 227 0.20 -1.48 -6.89
N ALA A 228 0.44 -1.22 -8.18
CA ALA A 228 1.20 -2.12 -9.03
C ALA A 228 2.60 -2.35 -8.44
N MET A 229 3.34 -1.29 -8.11
CA MET A 229 4.69 -1.37 -7.55
C MET A 229 4.73 -2.00 -6.15
N ALA A 230 3.68 -1.81 -5.36
CA ALA A 230 3.54 -2.36 -4.01
C ALA A 230 3.04 -3.81 -4.02
N THR A 231 2.72 -4.39 -5.19
CA THR A 231 2.28 -5.79 -5.28
C THR A 231 3.39 -6.72 -4.79
N PRO A 232 3.25 -7.35 -3.60
CA PRO A 232 4.34 -8.07 -2.96
C PRO A 232 4.77 -9.28 -3.79
N PHE A 233 6.06 -9.59 -3.76
CA PHE A 233 6.63 -10.78 -4.41
C PHE A 233 6.24 -10.90 -5.89
N SER A 234 6.13 -9.78 -6.62
CA SER A 234 5.75 -9.80 -8.03
C SER A 234 6.74 -9.01 -8.88
N VAL A 235 6.79 -9.36 -10.17
CA VAL A 235 7.45 -8.56 -11.20
C VAL A 235 6.41 -7.59 -11.76
N VAL A 236 6.69 -6.30 -11.76
CA VAL A 236 5.79 -5.29 -12.32
C VAL A 236 6.33 -4.86 -13.67
N MET A 237 5.50 -4.91 -14.70
CA MET A 237 5.88 -4.58 -16.06
C MET A 237 4.92 -3.57 -16.66
N PHE A 238 5.44 -2.38 -16.96
CA PHE A 238 4.73 -1.41 -17.79
C PHE A 238 5.02 -1.71 -19.26
N SER A 239 3.97 -1.90 -20.04
CA SER A 239 4.01 -2.51 -21.37
C SER A 239 3.12 -1.75 -22.36
N LYS A 240 3.28 -2.05 -23.66
CA LYS A 240 2.29 -1.77 -24.69
C LYS A 240 2.03 -3.03 -25.50
N THR A 241 0.76 -3.33 -25.83
CA THR A 241 0.37 -4.53 -26.59
C THR A 241 0.99 -4.59 -27.99
N THR A 242 1.27 -3.42 -28.57
CA THR A 242 1.88 -3.26 -29.90
C THR A 242 3.42 -3.32 -29.89
N CYS A 243 4.07 -3.30 -28.72
CA CYS A 243 5.53 -3.26 -28.62
C CYS A 243 6.17 -4.66 -28.71
N PRO A 244 7.09 -4.92 -29.66
CA PRO A 244 7.74 -6.22 -29.81
C PRO A 244 8.62 -6.59 -28.60
N TYR A 245 9.40 -5.65 -28.06
CA TYR A 245 10.22 -5.85 -26.87
C TYR A 245 9.37 -6.21 -25.63
N CYS A 246 8.16 -5.67 -25.53
CA CYS A 246 7.23 -6.05 -24.46
C CYS A 246 6.76 -7.49 -24.60
N LYS A 247 6.49 -7.96 -25.81
CA LYS A 247 6.09 -9.36 -26.04
C LYS A 247 7.21 -10.31 -25.66
N GLN A 248 8.44 -10.00 -26.06
CA GLN A 248 9.59 -10.84 -25.79
C GLN A 248 9.94 -10.91 -24.31
N ALA A 249 9.90 -9.78 -23.59
CA ALA A 249 10.09 -9.75 -22.15
C ALA A 249 9.01 -10.54 -21.39
N LYS A 250 7.73 -10.48 -21.82
CA LYS A 250 6.65 -11.30 -21.24
C LYS A 250 6.88 -12.80 -21.43
N LEU A 251 7.33 -13.21 -22.62
CA LEU A 251 7.67 -14.61 -22.88
C LEU A 251 8.80 -15.08 -21.97
N THR A 252 9.89 -14.31 -21.90
CA THR A 252 11.04 -14.61 -21.04
C THR A 252 10.63 -14.75 -19.57
N LEU A 253 9.85 -13.81 -19.04
CA LEU A 253 9.36 -13.85 -17.65
C LEU A 253 8.36 -15.00 -17.40
N LYS A 254 7.57 -15.37 -18.41
CA LYS A 254 6.66 -16.52 -18.34
C LYS A 254 7.42 -17.85 -18.33
N ASP A 255 8.46 -17.96 -19.15
CA ASP A 255 9.27 -19.19 -19.27
C ASP A 255 10.02 -19.51 -17.98
N ILE A 256 10.45 -18.50 -17.23
CA ILE A 256 11.02 -18.69 -15.89
C ILE A 256 9.97 -18.91 -14.79
N GLY A 257 8.67 -18.76 -15.10
CA GLY A 257 7.57 -18.99 -14.17
C GLY A 257 7.30 -17.85 -13.18
N ALA A 258 7.68 -16.61 -13.50
CA ALA A 258 7.47 -15.46 -12.63
C ALA A 258 6.00 -15.02 -12.59
N GLU A 259 5.51 -14.63 -11.40
CA GLU A 259 4.24 -13.91 -11.29
C GLU A 259 4.46 -12.45 -11.70
N VAL A 260 3.92 -12.07 -12.87
CA VAL A 260 4.08 -10.73 -13.46
C VAL A 260 2.76 -9.97 -13.39
N HIS A 261 2.78 -8.78 -12.80
CA HIS A 261 1.72 -7.80 -12.90
C HIS A 261 2.01 -6.87 -14.09
N VAL A 262 1.18 -6.95 -15.14
CA VAL A 262 1.36 -6.18 -16.37
C VAL A 262 0.39 -5.00 -16.42
N VAL A 263 0.92 -3.80 -16.64
CA VAL A 263 0.14 -2.58 -16.90
C VAL A 263 0.31 -2.19 -18.36
N GLU A 264 -0.75 -2.34 -19.16
CA GLU A 264 -0.73 -2.03 -20.60
C GLU A 264 -1.09 -0.56 -20.83
N LEU A 265 -0.08 0.26 -21.13
CA LEU A 265 -0.23 1.71 -21.25
C LEU A 265 -1.03 2.13 -22.49
N ASP A 266 -1.02 1.34 -23.56
CA ASP A 266 -1.76 1.62 -24.80
C ASP A 266 -3.26 1.30 -24.72
N LEU A 267 -3.70 0.61 -23.66
CA LEU A 267 -5.12 0.40 -23.37
C LEU A 267 -5.70 1.55 -22.53
N LEU A 268 -4.85 2.49 -22.08
CA LEU A 268 -5.25 3.66 -21.33
C LEU A 268 -5.46 4.86 -22.25
N PRO A 269 -6.22 5.89 -21.83
CA PRO A 269 -6.35 7.12 -22.61
C PRO A 269 -4.97 7.73 -22.93
N PRO A 270 -4.74 8.32 -24.12
CA PRO A 270 -3.41 8.77 -24.54
C PRO A 270 -2.73 9.76 -23.57
N ALA A 271 -3.50 10.68 -22.97
CA ALA A 271 -2.99 11.63 -21.98
C ALA A 271 -2.50 10.93 -20.71
N VAL A 272 -3.24 9.90 -20.28
CA VAL A 272 -2.93 9.04 -19.13
C VAL A 272 -1.66 8.24 -19.39
N ALA A 273 -1.59 7.57 -20.53
CA ALA A 273 -0.43 6.78 -20.93
C ALA A 273 0.86 7.63 -20.93
N SER A 274 0.80 8.87 -21.43
CA SER A 274 1.94 9.79 -21.41
C SER A 274 2.44 10.06 -19.99
N GLN A 275 1.53 10.25 -19.03
CA GLN A 275 1.87 10.56 -17.65
C GLN A 275 2.44 9.36 -16.91
N TYR A 276 1.93 8.13 -17.16
CA TYR A 276 2.61 6.91 -16.71
C TYR A 276 4.07 6.92 -17.16
N GLN A 277 4.32 7.24 -18.43
CA GLN A 277 5.67 7.29 -18.97
C GLN A 277 6.51 8.43 -18.36
N ASP A 278 5.92 9.58 -18.00
CA ASP A 278 6.59 10.67 -17.26
C ASP A 278 7.02 10.23 -15.85
N VAL A 279 6.12 9.58 -15.11
CA VAL A 279 6.41 9.06 -13.77
C VAL A 279 7.49 7.98 -13.82
N LEU A 280 7.37 7.04 -14.77
CA LEU A 280 8.36 5.99 -14.97
C LEU A 280 9.74 6.56 -15.31
N HIS A 281 9.80 7.60 -16.16
CA HIS A 281 11.07 8.26 -16.46
C HIS A 281 11.69 8.91 -15.23
N ALA A 282 10.90 9.59 -14.40
CA ALA A 282 11.39 10.20 -13.16
C ALA A 282 11.86 9.15 -12.15
N TYR A 283 11.20 7.98 -12.08
CA TYR A 283 11.49 6.94 -11.12
C TYR A 283 12.65 6.03 -11.53
N THR A 284 12.71 5.65 -12.81
CA THR A 284 13.63 4.62 -13.33
C THR A 284 14.71 5.18 -14.27
N GLY A 285 14.59 6.45 -14.65
CA GLY A 285 15.36 7.03 -15.76
C GLY A 285 14.82 6.66 -17.15
N ARG A 286 13.82 5.77 -17.26
CA ARG A 286 13.33 5.24 -18.54
C ARG A 286 11.88 5.62 -18.82
N ARG A 287 11.66 6.38 -19.89
CA ARG A 287 10.32 6.75 -20.41
C ARG A 287 9.69 5.64 -21.26
N THR A 288 10.51 4.79 -21.87
CA THR A 288 10.09 3.79 -22.86
C THR A 288 9.54 2.53 -22.20
N VAL A 289 8.75 1.78 -22.97
CA VAL A 289 8.32 0.43 -22.60
C VAL A 289 9.12 -0.64 -23.38
N PRO A 290 9.34 -1.83 -22.82
CA PRO A 290 8.93 -2.22 -21.47
C PRO A 290 9.77 -1.52 -20.39
N ASN A 291 9.14 -1.27 -19.25
CA ASN A 291 9.81 -0.79 -18.05
C ASN A 291 9.45 -1.74 -16.91
N ILE A 292 10.45 -2.44 -16.39
CA ILE A 292 10.25 -3.62 -15.56
C ILE A 292 10.89 -3.38 -14.20
N LEU A 293 10.14 -3.72 -13.15
CA LEU A 293 10.51 -3.51 -11.77
C LEU A 293 10.28 -4.77 -10.94
N ILE A 294 11.12 -4.94 -9.93
CA ILE A 294 11.00 -6.01 -8.93
C ILE A 294 11.19 -5.39 -7.55
N ASN A 295 10.21 -5.58 -6.66
CA ASN A 295 10.19 -4.97 -5.32
C ASN A 295 10.49 -3.47 -5.39
N SER A 296 9.78 -2.76 -6.27
CA SER A 296 9.97 -1.34 -6.59
C SER A 296 11.32 -0.97 -7.22
N LYS A 297 12.29 -1.87 -7.37
CA LYS A 297 13.56 -1.54 -8.03
C LYS A 297 13.47 -1.80 -9.54
N SER A 298 13.84 -0.82 -10.36
CA SER A 298 13.92 -1.04 -11.81
C SER A 298 15.02 -2.06 -12.15
N ILE A 299 14.69 -2.98 -13.04
CA ILE A 299 15.62 -3.96 -13.61
C ILE A 299 15.86 -3.76 -15.11
N GLY A 300 15.31 -2.67 -15.67
CA GLY A 300 15.52 -2.26 -17.06
C GLY A 300 14.31 -2.45 -17.97
N GLY A 301 14.58 -2.50 -19.28
CA GLY A 301 13.62 -2.76 -20.34
C GLY A 301 13.84 -4.13 -21.00
N GLY A 302 13.48 -4.25 -22.29
CA GLY A 302 13.42 -5.56 -22.96
C GLY A 302 14.80 -6.17 -23.13
N ASP A 303 15.71 -5.40 -23.70
CA ASP A 303 17.10 -5.82 -23.92
C ASP A 303 17.80 -6.17 -22.61
N ASP A 304 17.56 -5.39 -21.55
CA ASP A 304 18.14 -5.65 -20.22
C ASP A 304 17.68 -7.01 -19.64
N ILE A 305 16.42 -7.40 -19.88
CA ILE A 305 15.90 -8.71 -19.44
C ILE A 305 16.51 -9.84 -20.25
N GLU A 306 16.65 -9.67 -21.57
CA GLU A 306 17.31 -10.66 -22.41
C GLU A 306 18.77 -10.84 -22.01
N ASP A 307 19.50 -9.76 -21.78
CA ASP A 307 20.89 -9.78 -21.31
C ASP A 307 21.01 -10.47 -19.95
N LEU A 308 20.11 -10.16 -19.01
CA LEU A 308 20.06 -10.84 -17.71
C LEU A 308 19.74 -12.33 -17.84
N ASN A 309 18.86 -12.71 -18.76
CA ASN A 309 18.50 -14.11 -19.00
C ASN A 309 19.65 -14.89 -19.66
N ASN A 310 20.26 -14.32 -20.70
CA ASN A 310 21.40 -14.89 -21.41
C ASN A 310 22.63 -15.03 -20.49
N ALA A 311 22.82 -14.09 -19.56
CA ALA A 311 23.85 -14.16 -18.53
C ALA A 311 23.51 -15.12 -17.36
N GLY A 312 22.33 -15.76 -17.35
CA GLY A 312 21.87 -16.64 -16.27
C GLY A 312 21.59 -15.92 -14.94
N LYS A 313 21.47 -14.59 -14.95
CA LYS A 313 21.29 -13.75 -13.76
C LYS A 313 19.83 -13.44 -13.43
N LEU A 314 18.93 -13.58 -14.41
CA LEU A 314 17.52 -13.25 -14.25
C LEU A 314 16.83 -14.16 -13.22
N VAL A 315 16.97 -15.48 -13.34
CA VAL A 315 16.33 -16.44 -12.41
C VAL A 315 16.74 -16.19 -10.95
N PRO A 316 18.05 -16.09 -10.60
CA PRO A 316 18.48 -15.76 -9.24
C PRO A 316 17.87 -14.46 -8.71
N LEU A 317 17.78 -13.43 -9.57
CA LEU A 317 17.26 -12.11 -9.20
C LEU A 317 15.76 -12.18 -8.89
N VAL A 318 14.97 -12.84 -9.73
CA VAL A 318 13.51 -13.02 -9.54
C VAL A 318 13.22 -14.00 -8.39
N GLN A 319 14.10 -14.98 -8.18
CA GLN A 319 13.99 -15.89 -7.04
C GLN A 319 14.21 -15.16 -5.72
N ALA A 320 15.22 -14.30 -5.64
CA ALA A 320 15.52 -13.51 -4.44
C ALA A 320 14.42 -12.50 -4.08
N SER A 321 13.58 -12.11 -5.05
CA SER A 321 12.42 -11.24 -4.77
C SER A 321 11.19 -11.99 -4.27
N GLY A 322 11.22 -13.33 -4.26
CA GLY A 322 10.08 -14.17 -3.92
C GLY A 322 9.09 -14.39 -5.07
N ALA A 323 9.26 -13.75 -6.22
CA ALA A 323 8.32 -13.84 -7.35
C ALA A 323 8.28 -15.20 -8.06
N LEU A 324 9.24 -16.09 -7.76
CA LEU A 324 9.20 -17.50 -8.17
C LEU A 324 8.65 -18.45 -7.09
N ALA A 325 8.34 -17.98 -5.87
CA ALA A 325 8.00 -18.86 -4.76
C ALA A 325 6.76 -19.73 -5.03
N LYS A 326 5.74 -19.16 -5.68
CA LYS A 326 4.53 -19.90 -6.05
C LYS A 326 4.82 -21.05 -7.01
N GLN A 327 5.53 -20.76 -8.10
CA GLN A 327 5.78 -21.76 -9.15
C GLN A 327 6.87 -22.75 -8.74
N GLY A 328 8.01 -22.25 -8.25
CA GLY A 328 9.20 -23.05 -7.97
C GLY A 328 9.19 -23.77 -6.63
N VAL A 329 8.42 -23.28 -5.65
CA VAL A 329 8.33 -23.96 -4.34
C VAL A 329 6.97 -24.64 -4.19
N ILE A 330 5.87 -23.88 -4.27
CA ILE A 330 4.54 -24.44 -3.94
C ILE A 330 4.09 -25.43 -5.00
N LEU A 331 3.88 -24.97 -6.23
CA LEU A 331 3.27 -25.80 -7.30
C LEU A 331 4.18 -26.96 -7.72
N GLU A 332 5.49 -26.77 -7.70
CA GLU A 332 6.45 -27.85 -7.96
C GLU A 332 6.37 -28.94 -6.89
N SER A 333 6.32 -28.58 -5.60
CA SER A 333 6.19 -29.54 -4.51
C SER A 333 4.88 -30.31 -4.58
N LEU A 334 3.77 -29.62 -4.83
CA LEU A 334 2.44 -30.22 -4.98
C LEU A 334 2.34 -31.17 -6.18
N ARG A 335 3.15 -30.95 -7.23
CA ARG A 335 3.20 -31.83 -8.41
C ARG A 335 4.08 -33.06 -8.17
N LYS A 336 5.20 -32.89 -7.47
CA LYS A 336 6.19 -33.95 -7.23
C LYS A 336 5.82 -34.90 -6.09
N HIS A 337 5.05 -34.40 -5.12
CA HIS A 337 4.77 -35.14 -3.89
C HIS A 337 3.26 -35.25 -3.65
N PRO A 338 2.74 -36.48 -3.39
CA PRO A 338 1.31 -36.69 -3.16
C PRO A 338 0.84 -36.14 -1.80
N LEU A 339 1.75 -35.91 -0.86
CA LEU A 339 1.49 -35.31 0.45
C LEU A 339 2.55 -34.25 0.73
N VAL A 340 2.12 -32.99 0.90
CA VAL A 340 3.00 -31.85 1.20
C VAL A 340 2.46 -31.11 2.41
N VAL A 341 3.35 -30.71 3.32
CA VAL A 341 3.01 -29.94 4.51
C VAL A 341 3.91 -28.71 4.58
N PHE A 342 3.31 -27.53 4.63
CA PHE A 342 4.05 -26.30 4.92
C PHE A 342 3.94 -26.00 6.41
N THR A 343 5.08 -25.92 7.08
CA THR A 343 5.19 -25.87 8.55
C THR A 343 6.03 -24.66 9.00
N LYS A 344 6.10 -24.47 10.32
CA LYS A 344 7.16 -23.68 10.96
C LYS A 344 7.80 -24.51 12.06
N SER A 345 9.12 -24.40 12.21
CA SER A 345 9.90 -25.26 13.12
C SER A 345 9.47 -25.16 14.59
N TYR A 346 8.98 -24.00 15.01
CA TYR A 346 8.55 -23.70 16.38
C TYR A 346 7.06 -23.90 16.63
N ASP A 347 6.27 -24.24 15.60
CA ASP A 347 4.80 -24.31 15.68
C ASP A 347 4.31 -25.67 16.22
N PRO A 348 3.70 -25.72 17.42
CA PRO A 348 3.25 -26.99 18.01
C PRO A 348 2.17 -27.67 17.17
N TYR A 349 1.31 -26.92 16.48
CA TYR A 349 0.27 -27.49 15.61
C TYR A 349 0.87 -28.18 14.38
N SER A 350 2.01 -27.70 13.90
CA SER A 350 2.76 -28.35 12.82
C SER A 350 3.34 -29.69 13.28
N GLN A 351 3.83 -29.77 14.52
CA GLN A 351 4.33 -31.02 15.12
C GLN A 351 3.19 -32.04 15.28
N GLU A 352 2.03 -31.60 15.79
CA GLU A 352 0.85 -32.46 15.94
C GLU A 352 0.38 -33.05 14.60
N VAL A 353 0.41 -32.28 13.51
CA VAL A 353 0.10 -32.81 12.16
C VAL A 353 1.10 -33.89 11.75
N GLN A 354 2.40 -33.69 12.00
CA GLN A 354 3.41 -34.69 11.68
C GLN A 354 3.20 -35.99 12.49
N GLU A 355 2.80 -35.89 13.76
CA GLU A 355 2.45 -37.05 14.58
C GLU A 355 1.23 -37.80 14.03
N VAL A 356 0.15 -37.09 13.68
CA VAL A 356 -1.05 -37.70 13.08
C VAL A 356 -0.72 -38.41 11.77
N LEU A 357 0.06 -37.78 10.89
CA LEU A 357 0.49 -38.39 9.63
C LEU A 357 1.36 -39.63 9.85
N LYS A 358 2.23 -39.61 10.87
CA LYS A 358 3.04 -40.76 11.27
C LYS A 358 2.20 -41.93 11.77
N LEU A 359 1.12 -41.67 12.53
CA LEU A 359 0.20 -42.70 13.02
C LEU A 359 -0.50 -43.46 11.87
N VAL A 360 -0.85 -42.77 10.78
CA VAL A 360 -1.46 -43.40 9.59
C VAL A 360 -0.43 -43.98 8.62
N GLY A 361 0.87 -43.87 8.93
CA GLY A 361 1.96 -44.40 8.12
C GLY A 361 2.33 -43.54 6.90
N ALA A 362 1.89 -42.28 6.85
CA ALA A 362 2.19 -41.37 5.75
C ALA A 362 3.46 -40.55 6.04
N VAL A 363 4.28 -40.32 5.02
CA VAL A 363 5.49 -39.50 5.11
C VAL A 363 5.31 -38.25 4.25
N PRO A 364 5.11 -37.06 4.86
CA PRO A 364 4.94 -35.83 4.10
C PRO A 364 6.26 -35.30 3.54
N HIS A 365 6.19 -34.60 2.40
CA HIS A 365 7.21 -33.64 2.03
C HIS A 365 6.99 -32.34 2.83
N ALA A 366 7.77 -32.14 3.89
CA ALA A 366 7.65 -30.97 4.77
C ALA A 366 8.52 -29.81 4.27
N ILE A 367 7.95 -28.61 4.24
CA ILE A 367 8.63 -27.36 3.87
C ILE A 367 8.52 -26.40 5.05
N GLU A 368 9.66 -26.15 5.70
CA GLU A 368 9.77 -25.22 6.84
C GLU A 368 9.82 -23.78 6.34
N ILE A 369 8.71 -23.05 6.48
CA ILE A 369 8.56 -21.71 5.94
C ILE A 369 9.45 -20.71 6.68
N ASP A 370 9.63 -20.86 7.99
CA ASP A 370 10.38 -19.93 8.84
C ASP A 370 11.89 -19.95 8.60
N THR A 371 12.42 -21.03 8.03
CA THR A 371 13.85 -21.14 7.69
C THR A 371 14.12 -21.01 6.19
N HIS A 372 13.07 -21.01 5.37
CA HIS A 372 13.21 -20.91 3.92
C HIS A 372 13.53 -19.46 3.50
N PRO A 373 14.51 -19.22 2.59
CA PRO A 373 14.87 -17.87 2.13
C PRO A 373 13.70 -17.04 1.60
N ASN A 374 12.74 -17.70 0.96
CA ASN A 374 11.50 -17.11 0.44
C ASN A 374 10.27 -17.39 1.32
N GLY A 375 10.46 -17.61 2.62
CA GLY A 375 9.40 -18.00 3.56
C GLY A 375 8.17 -17.09 3.50
N ASP A 376 8.38 -15.77 3.57
CA ASP A 376 7.29 -14.79 3.51
C ASP A 376 6.52 -14.84 2.18
N ALA A 377 7.22 -15.05 1.06
CA ALA A 377 6.62 -15.18 -0.25
C ALA A 377 5.78 -16.46 -0.35
N ILE A 378 6.30 -17.58 0.18
CA ILE A 378 5.56 -18.85 0.25
C ILE A 378 4.27 -18.65 1.06
N LEU A 379 4.37 -18.05 2.25
CA LEU A 379 3.20 -17.81 3.09
C LEU A 379 2.18 -16.89 2.41
N HIS A 380 2.64 -15.82 1.75
CA HIS A 380 1.79 -14.92 0.98
C HIS A 380 0.97 -15.68 -0.07
N TYR A 381 1.61 -16.54 -0.86
CA TYR A 381 0.92 -17.32 -1.88
C TYR A 381 0.03 -18.42 -1.31
N LEU A 382 0.41 -19.05 -0.19
CA LEU A 382 -0.45 -19.99 0.52
C LEU A 382 -1.74 -19.30 0.98
N ILE A 383 -1.65 -18.11 1.58
CA ILE A 383 -2.83 -17.30 1.96
C ILE A 383 -3.72 -17.03 0.75
N LYS A 384 -3.14 -16.64 -0.39
CA LYS A 384 -3.89 -16.35 -1.62
C LYS A 384 -4.59 -17.60 -2.18
N MET A 385 -4.00 -18.78 -2.02
CA MET A 385 -4.53 -20.04 -2.53
C MET A 385 -5.53 -20.72 -1.59
N THR A 386 -5.30 -20.66 -0.28
CA THR A 386 -6.06 -21.43 0.72
C THR A 386 -6.92 -20.55 1.64
N GLY A 387 -6.68 -19.23 1.65
CA GLY A 387 -7.26 -18.30 2.61
C GLY A 387 -6.66 -18.39 4.02
N ARG A 388 -5.71 -19.30 4.26
CA ARG A 388 -5.19 -19.59 5.60
C ARG A 388 -3.86 -18.89 5.86
N LYS A 389 -3.82 -18.10 6.95
CA LYS A 389 -2.64 -17.35 7.40
C LYS A 389 -1.71 -18.13 8.32
N THR A 390 -2.21 -19.22 8.91
CA THR A 390 -1.48 -20.01 9.91
C THR A 390 -0.87 -21.26 9.29
N THR A 391 0.23 -21.71 9.88
CA THR A 391 0.72 -23.08 9.69
C THR A 391 0.04 -24.01 10.70
N PRO A 392 0.00 -25.32 10.42
CA PRO A 392 0.39 -25.97 9.17
C PRO A 392 -0.62 -25.72 8.02
N ASN A 393 -0.14 -25.72 6.77
CA ASN A 393 -0.98 -25.90 5.58
C ASN A 393 -0.70 -27.28 4.97
N VAL A 394 -1.72 -28.14 4.92
CA VAL A 394 -1.59 -29.54 4.52
C VAL A 394 -2.26 -29.76 3.17
N PHE A 395 -1.55 -30.43 2.25
CA PHE A 395 -2.04 -30.76 0.92
C PHE A 395 -1.92 -32.25 0.63
N VAL A 396 -2.99 -32.82 0.08
CA VAL A 396 -3.06 -34.23 -0.36
C VAL A 396 -3.52 -34.25 -1.81
N GLY A 397 -2.75 -34.92 -2.69
CA GLY A 397 -3.04 -34.99 -4.12
C GLY A 397 -3.12 -33.61 -4.79
N GLY A 398 -2.33 -32.64 -4.31
CA GLY A 398 -2.35 -31.25 -4.78
C GLY A 398 -3.54 -30.40 -4.30
N LYS A 399 -4.45 -30.94 -3.48
CA LYS A 399 -5.58 -30.20 -2.89
C LYS A 399 -5.33 -29.91 -1.42
N THR A 400 -5.67 -28.70 -0.97
CA THR A 400 -5.60 -28.36 0.46
C THR A 400 -6.65 -29.14 1.25
N ILE A 401 -6.23 -29.72 2.37
CA ILE A 401 -7.14 -30.32 3.36
C ILE A 401 -7.25 -29.46 4.62
N GLY A 402 -6.61 -28.29 4.65
CA GLY A 402 -6.64 -27.36 5.77
C GLY A 402 -5.38 -27.42 6.65
N GLY A 403 -5.57 -27.20 7.95
CA GLY A 403 -4.50 -27.16 8.94
C GLY A 403 -4.61 -28.31 9.95
N CYS A 404 -4.15 -28.05 11.18
CA CYS A 404 -4.08 -29.08 12.22
C CYS A 404 -5.47 -29.63 12.61
N ASP A 405 -6.43 -28.76 12.90
CA ASP A 405 -7.77 -29.19 13.29
C ASP A 405 -8.46 -30.01 12.20
N ASP A 406 -8.36 -29.57 10.94
CA ASP A 406 -8.92 -30.26 9.79
C ASP A 406 -8.27 -31.65 9.61
N THR A 407 -6.95 -31.73 9.78
CA THR A 407 -6.20 -33.00 9.69
C THR A 407 -6.62 -33.98 10.78
N LYS A 408 -6.74 -33.52 12.03
CA LYS A 408 -7.21 -34.34 13.16
C LYS A 408 -8.65 -34.80 12.95
N GLN A 409 -9.52 -33.92 12.44
CA GLN A 409 -10.90 -34.26 12.15
C GLN A 409 -11.00 -35.35 11.08
N LEU A 410 -10.28 -35.19 9.96
CA LEU A 410 -10.22 -36.19 8.90
C LEU A 410 -9.61 -37.52 9.38
N HIS A 411 -8.64 -37.47 10.30
CA HIS A 411 -8.11 -38.67 10.92
C HIS A 411 -9.17 -39.38 11.78
N ALA A 412 -9.90 -38.64 12.62
CA ALA A 412 -10.93 -39.18 13.49
C ALA A 412 -12.11 -39.81 12.72
N THR A 413 -12.45 -39.30 11.53
CA THR A 413 -13.48 -39.88 10.66
C THR A 413 -12.97 -41.03 9.78
N GLY A 414 -11.64 -41.26 9.73
CA GLY A 414 -11.00 -42.22 8.83
C GLY A 414 -10.87 -41.75 7.38
N GLU A 415 -11.42 -40.57 7.04
CA GLU A 415 -11.36 -40.00 5.69
C GLU A 415 -9.93 -39.62 5.27
N LEU A 416 -9.07 -39.25 6.22
CA LEU A 416 -7.66 -38.93 5.95
C LEU A 416 -6.94 -40.09 5.27
N THR A 417 -7.10 -41.31 5.78
CA THR A 417 -6.47 -42.52 5.22
C THR A 417 -6.93 -42.77 3.79
N LEU A 418 -8.23 -42.59 3.51
CA LEU A 418 -8.80 -42.75 2.17
C LEU A 418 -8.21 -41.72 1.19
N LEU A 419 -8.14 -40.44 1.59
CA LEU A 419 -7.55 -39.38 0.77
C LEU A 419 -6.08 -39.67 0.45
N LEU A 420 -5.33 -40.13 1.45
CA LEU A 420 -3.91 -40.45 1.30
C LEU A 420 -3.69 -41.66 0.38
N GLN A 421 -4.50 -42.71 0.49
CA GLN A 421 -4.45 -43.86 -0.42
C GLN A 421 -4.80 -43.45 -1.87
N GLN A 422 -5.87 -42.67 -2.05
CA GLN A 422 -6.28 -42.18 -3.38
C GLN A 422 -5.21 -41.30 -4.04
N ALA A 423 -4.49 -40.51 -3.24
CA ALA A 423 -3.39 -39.68 -3.73
C ALA A 423 -2.08 -40.46 -3.95
N GLY A 424 -2.01 -41.73 -3.54
CA GLY A 424 -0.77 -42.53 -3.58
C GLY A 424 0.26 -42.12 -2.51
N ALA A 425 -0.17 -41.45 -1.45
CA ALA A 425 0.65 -41.09 -0.29
C ALA A 425 0.76 -42.22 0.75
N LEU A 426 -0.10 -43.24 0.64
CA LEU A 426 -0.04 -44.50 1.39
C LEU A 426 0.02 -45.67 0.41
N LYS A 427 0.81 -46.69 0.76
CA LYS A 427 0.95 -47.92 -0.02
C LYS A 427 -0.09 -48.96 0.36
#